data_AF-A0A389MIC6-F1
#
_entry.id   AF-A0A389MIC6-F1
#
_cell.length_a   1.000
_cell.length_b   1.000
_cell.length_c   1.000
_cell.angle_alpha   90.00
_cell.angle_beta   90.00
_cell.angle_gamma   90.00
#
_symmetry.space_group_name_H-M   'P 1'
#
loop_
_entity.id
_entity.type
_entity.pdbx_description
1 polymer ?
#
loop_
_entity_poly.entity_id
_entity_poly.type
_entity_poly.pdbx_seq_one_letter_code
_entity_poly.pdbx_strand_id
1 'polypeptide(L)'
;MACIHRFKRPLGPGQLVSWTGVYKEGFASREAAAAFVEAHVASYQVHGYNGEEGYWWYREASASMTTIFAVCSDGQSLVIG
;
A
#
# COMPACT_ATOMS: atom_id res chain seq x y z
N MET A 1 -6.25 6.64 -15.51
CA MET A 1 -6.30 7.16 -14.12
C MET A 1 -5.59 6.16 -13.21
N ALA A 2 -5.25 6.55 -11.98
CA ALA A 2 -4.62 5.65 -11.01
C ALA A 2 -5.51 5.45 -9.78
N CYS A 3 -5.33 4.31 -9.10
CA CYS A 3 -6.01 4.00 -7.85
C CYS A 3 -5.03 3.38 -6.85
N ILE A 4 -5.41 3.38 -5.58
CA ILE A 4 -4.58 2.84 -4.50
C ILE A 4 -5.30 1.64 -3.90
N HIS A 5 -4.73 0.45 -4.05
CA HIS A 5 -5.24 -0.74 -3.39
C HIS A 5 -4.70 -0.80 -1.96
N ARG A 6 -5.56 -1.13 -0.99
CA ARG A 6 -5.19 -1.29 0.41
C ARG A 6 -5.33 -2.74 0.85
N PHE A 7 -4.29 -3.24 1.49
CA PHE A 7 -4.26 -4.59 2.06
C PHE A 7 -3.86 -4.56 3.53
N LYS A 8 -4.15 -5.66 4.22
CA LYS A 8 -3.66 -5.93 5.57
C LYS A 8 -2.91 -7.24 5.58
N ARG A 9 -1.74 -7.23 6.21
CA ARG A 9 -0.90 -8.42 6.42
C ARG A 9 -0.67 -8.62 7.91
N PRO A 10 -1.07 -9.77 8.49
CA PRO A 10 -0.67 -10.12 9.86
C PRO A 10 0.86 -10.20 10.00
N LEU A 11 1.38 -9.89 11.18
CA LEU A 11 2.81 -10.08 11.46
C LEU A 11 3.16 -11.58 11.54
N GLY A 12 4.29 -11.94 10.95
CA GLY A 12 4.83 -13.30 10.99
C GLY A 12 5.24 -13.81 9.61
N PRO A 13 6.14 -14.80 9.55
CA PRO A 13 6.53 -15.41 8.28
C PRO A 13 5.35 -16.12 7.63
N GLY A 14 5.25 -16.04 6.29
CA GLY A 14 4.25 -16.75 5.50
C GLY A 14 2.79 -16.30 5.69
N GLN A 15 2.53 -15.19 6.39
CA GLN A 15 1.17 -14.70 6.59
C GLN A 15 0.60 -14.12 5.28
N LEU A 16 -0.60 -14.60 4.93
CA LEU A 16 -1.32 -14.17 3.74
C LEU A 16 -1.77 -12.71 3.85
N VAL A 17 -1.78 -12.04 2.70
CA VAL A 17 -2.23 -10.67 2.55
C VAL A 17 -3.74 -10.67 2.25
N SER A 18 -4.50 -9.92 3.02
CA SER A 18 -5.94 -9.76 2.83
C SER A 18 -6.23 -8.41 2.17
N TRP A 19 -6.94 -8.42 1.03
CA TRP A 19 -7.42 -7.19 0.40
C TRP A 19 -8.50 -6.54 1.26
N THR A 20 -8.40 -5.23 1.47
CA THR A 20 -9.30 -4.48 2.37
C THR A 20 -10.01 -3.30 1.73
N GLY A 21 -9.71 -3.00 0.46
CA GLY A 21 -10.40 -1.97 -0.29
C GLY A 21 -9.52 -1.27 -1.33
N VAL A 22 -10.12 -0.30 -2.00
CA VAL A 22 -9.47 0.55 -3.00
C VAL A 22 -9.83 2.01 -2.75
N TYR A 23 -8.83 2.87 -2.70
CA TYR A 23 -8.96 4.31 -2.80
C TYR A 23 -9.06 4.68 -4.29
N LYS A 24 -10.27 5.04 -4.72
CA LYS A 24 -10.57 5.43 -6.11
C LYS A 24 -10.61 6.94 -6.32
N GLU A 25 -10.12 7.73 -5.36
CA GLU A 25 -10.03 9.18 -5.56
C GLU A 25 -9.25 9.45 -6.85
N GLY A 26 -9.73 10.43 -7.63
CA GLY A 26 -9.38 10.61 -9.04
C GLY A 26 -7.95 11.07 -9.27
N PHE A 27 -6.97 10.22 -8.97
CA PHE A 27 -5.57 10.49 -9.21
C PHE A 27 -5.34 10.56 -10.72
N ALA A 28 -4.90 11.74 -11.18
CA ALA A 28 -4.64 12.01 -12.58
C ALA A 28 -3.53 11.11 -13.15
N SER A 29 -2.58 10.69 -12.31
CA SER A 29 -1.47 9.81 -12.69
C SER A 29 -1.04 8.89 -11.55
N ARG A 30 -0.21 7.90 -11.86
CA ARG A 30 0.40 6.99 -10.87
C ARG A 30 1.28 7.75 -9.89
N GLU A 31 2.02 8.75 -10.37
CA GLU A 31 2.93 9.58 -9.58
C GLU A 31 2.16 10.40 -8.55
N ALA A 32 0.99 10.95 -8.93
CA ALA A 32 0.13 11.66 -8.00
C ALA A 32 -0.41 10.75 -6.88
N ALA A 33 -0.84 9.52 -7.23
CA ALA A 33 -1.26 8.53 -6.26
C ALA A 33 -0.10 8.07 -5.36
N ALA A 34 1.10 7.87 -5.93
CA ALA A 34 2.30 7.48 -5.19
C ALA A 34 2.73 8.56 -4.20
N ALA A 35 2.78 9.83 -4.62
CA ALA A 35 3.12 10.96 -3.75
C ALA A 35 2.13 11.09 -2.58
N PHE A 36 0.83 10.87 -2.83
CA PHE A 36 -0.18 10.84 -1.77
C PHE A 36 0.07 9.71 -0.76
N VAL A 37 0.31 8.48 -1.24
CA VAL A 37 0.59 7.33 -0.37
C VAL A 37 1.88 7.55 0.42
N GLU A 38 2.93 8.05 -0.23
CA GLU A 38 4.22 8.33 0.40
C GLU A 38 4.08 9.34 1.55
N ALA A 39 3.39 10.46 1.31
CA ALA A 39 3.11 11.46 2.34
C ALA A 39 2.26 10.88 3.48
N HIS A 40 1.29 10.02 3.16
CA HIS A 40 0.44 9.37 4.16
C HIS A 40 1.25 8.40 5.05
N VAL A 41 2.06 7.50 4.47
CA VAL A 41 2.82 6.51 5.25
C VAL A 41 3.93 7.15 6.07
N ALA A 42 4.52 8.25 5.58
CA ALA A 42 5.57 9.00 6.30
C ALA A 42 5.08 9.61 7.62
N SER A 43 3.77 9.73 7.84
CA SER A 43 3.19 10.19 9.11
C SER A 43 3.26 9.14 10.24
N TYR A 44 3.58 7.89 9.93
CA TYR A 44 3.67 6.79 10.89
C TYR A 44 5.13 6.54 11.29
N GLN A 45 5.39 6.18 12.56
CA GLN A 45 6.75 5.92 13.03
C GLN A 45 7.40 4.68 12.40
N VAL A 46 6.59 3.66 12.06
CA VAL A 46 7.07 2.42 11.44
C VAL A 46 6.46 2.33 10.06
N HIS A 47 7.26 2.63 9.04
CA HIS A 47 6.83 2.60 7.64
C HIS A 47 7.99 2.23 6.73
N GLY A 48 7.68 2.00 5.45
CA GLY A 48 8.69 1.83 4.43
C GLY A 48 8.12 1.68 3.04
N TYR A 49 9.02 1.53 2.08
CA TYR A 49 8.74 1.26 0.69
C TYR A 49 9.49 -0.01 0.27
N ASN A 50 8.79 -0.95 -0.34
CA ASN A 50 9.40 -2.09 -1.01
C ASN A 50 9.56 -1.74 -2.49
N GLY A 51 10.80 -1.47 -2.91
CA GLY A 51 11.10 -1.08 -4.29
C GLY A 51 11.08 -2.23 -5.30
N GLU A 52 11.22 -3.47 -4.85
CA GLU A 52 11.18 -4.65 -5.71
C GLU A 52 9.74 -4.95 -6.15
N GLU A 53 8.80 -4.91 -5.20
CA GLU A 53 7.39 -5.20 -5.44
C GLU A 53 6.54 -3.93 -5.68
N GLY A 54 7.10 -2.74 -5.42
CA GLY A 54 6.48 -1.46 -5.73
C GLY A 54 5.32 -1.07 -4.82
N TYR A 55 5.38 -1.37 -3.52
CA TYR A 55 4.36 -1.01 -2.54
C TYR A 55 4.90 -0.24 -1.34
N TRP A 56 4.04 0.58 -0.73
CA TRP A 56 4.30 1.26 0.54
C TRP A 56 3.61 0.53 1.66
N TRP A 57 4.15 0.62 2.86
CA TRP A 57 3.56 0.01 4.03
C TRP A 57 3.78 0.86 5.27
N TYR A 58 2.86 0.73 6.22
CA TYR A 58 3.02 1.30 7.54
C TYR A 58 2.45 0.37 8.60
N ARG A 59 2.85 0.61 9.85
CA ARG A 59 2.41 -0.10 11.03
C ARG A 59 2.38 0.84 12.23
N GLU A 60 1.38 0.70 13.08
CA GLU A 60 1.36 1.36 14.39
C GLU A 60 2.22 0.57 15.38
N ALA A 61 2.87 1.24 16.33
CA ALA A 61 3.88 0.61 17.20
C ALA A 61 3.40 -0.67 17.93
N SER A 62 2.11 -0.73 18.28
CA SER A 62 1.47 -1.86 18.97
C SER A 62 0.62 -2.75 18.06
N ALA A 63 0.56 -2.49 16.75
CA ALA A 63 -0.31 -3.22 15.84
C ALA A 63 0.23 -4.61 15.51
N SER A 64 -0.67 -5.60 15.50
CA SER A 64 -0.42 -6.97 15.02
C SER A 64 -0.57 -7.11 13.49
N MET A 65 -0.84 -6.01 12.78
CA MET A 65 -1.02 -5.97 11.34
C MET A 65 -0.25 -4.83 10.70
N THR A 66 0.28 -5.09 9.51
CA THR A 66 0.85 -4.10 8.60
C THR A 66 -0.20 -3.73 7.56
N THR A 67 -0.40 -2.43 7.35
CA THR A 67 -1.20 -1.92 6.23
C THR A 67 -0.28 -1.73 5.04
N ILE A 68 -0.69 -2.23 3.88
CA ILE A 68 0.05 -2.15 2.62
C ILE A 68 -0.78 -1.36 1.62
N PHE A 69 -0.12 -0.47 0.90
CA PHE A 69 -0.68 0.31 -0.20
C PHE A 69 0.08 0.03 -1.49
N ALA A 70 -0.67 -0.30 -2.53
CA ALA A 70 -0.13 -0.47 -3.86
C ALA A 70 -0.85 0.45 -4.84
N VAL A 71 -0.10 1.16 -5.66
CA VAL A 71 -0.65 2.07 -6.67
C VAL A 71 -0.78 1.31 -7.98
N CYS A 72 -2.01 1.21 -8.48
CA CYS A 72 -2.32 0.59 -9.76
C CYS A 72 -2.69 1.66 -10.80
N SER A 73 -2.23 1.49 -12.03
CA SER A 73 -2.81 2.17 -13.19
C SER A 73 -3.92 1.31 -13.80
N ASP A 74 -4.87 1.93 -14.50
CA ASP A 74 -5.93 1.20 -15.21
C ASP A 74 -5.36 0.05 -16.07
N GLY A 75 -5.84 -1.17 -15.83
CA GLY A 75 -5.42 -2.38 -16.56
C GLY A 75 -4.26 -3.17 -15.94
N GLN A 76 -3.65 -2.70 -14.85
CA GLN A 76 -2.54 -3.41 -14.20
C GLN A 76 -3.05 -4.43 -13.17
N SER A 77 -2.71 -5.71 -13.35
CA SER A 77 -2.95 -6.74 -12.34
C SER A 77 -1.84 -6.68 -11.31
N LEU A 78 -2.21 -6.53 -10.04
CA LEU A 78 -1.25 -6.46 -8.95
C LEU A 78 -1.03 -7.86 -8.36
N VAL A 79 0.21 -8.34 -8.37
CA VAL A 79 0.61 -9.59 -7.70
C VAL A 79 1.45 -9.19 -6.49
N ILE A 80 0.99 -9.54 -5.28
CA ILE A 80 1.72 -9.34 -4.01
C ILE A 80 2.09 -10.72 -3.49
N GLY A 81 3.39 -10.97 -3.24
CA GLY A 81 3.94 -12.23 -2.74
C GLY A 81 3.98 -12.38 -1.22
#